data_AF-A0A7C6TRW2-F1
#
_entry.id   AF-A0A7C6TRW2-F1
#
_cell.length_a   1.000
_cell.length_b   1.000
_cell.length_c   1.000
_cell.angle_alpha   90.00
_cell.angle_beta   90.00
_cell.angle_gamma   90.00
#
_symmetry.space_group_name_H-M   'P 1'
#
loop_
_entity.id
_entity.type
_entity.pdbx_description
1 polymer ?
#
loop_
_entity_poly.entity_id
_entity_poly.type
_entity_poly.pdbx_seq_one_letter_code
_entity_poly.pdbx_strand_id
1 'polypeptide(L)' 'MRELSQHVLDLIQNSLEAGASQVEIEIIENRAANQLTLSVADNGRGMDEETV' A
#
# COMPACT_ATOMS: atom_id res chain seq x y z
N MET A 1 -13.51 -8.95 0.72
CA MET A 1 -13.20 -7.82 1.63
C MET A 1 -12.12 -8.16 2.66
N ARG A 2 -12.25 -9.24 3.46
CA ARG A 2 -11.25 -9.59 4.49
C ARG A 2 -9.82 -9.79 3.97
N GLU A 3 -9.66 -10.47 2.83
CA GLU A 3 -8.34 -10.70 2.23
C GLU A 3 -7.68 -9.38 1.80
N LEU A 4 -8.43 -8.48 1.15
CA LEU A 4 -7.91 -7.17 0.75
C LEU A 4 -7.51 -6.32 1.96
N SER A 5 -8.28 -6.36 3.05
CA SER A 5 -7.92 -5.66 4.28
C SER A 5 -6.68 -6.23 4.96
N GLN A 6 -6.43 -7.55 4.87
CA GLN A 6 -5.20 -8.15 5.40
C GLN A 6 -3.98 -7.65 4.62
N HIS A 7 -4.03 -7.67 3.29
CA HIS A 7 -2.94 -7.17 2.46
C HIS A 7 -2.66 -5.67 2.69
N VAL A 8 -3.70 -4.86 2.89
CA VAL A 8 -3.52 -3.44 3.24
C VAL A 8 -2.84 -3.28 4.60
N LEU A 9 -3.24 -4.07 5.60
CA LEU A 9 -2.64 -4.02 6.94
C LEU A 9 -1.15 -4.40 6.92
N ASP A 10 -0.78 -5.38 6.11
CA ASP A 10 0.62 -5.78 5.93
C ASP A 10 1.44 -4.64 5.33
N LEU A 11 0.92 -3.96 4.30
CA LEU A 11 1.58 -2.80 3.69
C LEU A 11 1.75 -1.64 4.69
N ILE A 12 0.72 -1.35 5.49
CA ILE A 12 0.81 -0.31 6.53
C ILE A 12 1.87 -0.67 7.57
N GLN A 13 1.96 -1.95 7.98
CA GLN A 13 2.97 -2.41 8.93
C GLN A 13 4.38 -2.20 8.37
N ASN A 14 4.62 -2.57 7.11
CA ASN A 14 5.90 -2.33 6.45
C ASN A 14 6.27 -0.84 6.43
N SER A 15 5.32 0.05 6.12
CA SER A 15 5.54 1.50 6.16
C SER A 15 5.90 2.00 7.56
N LEU A 16 5.22 1.52 8.60
CA LEU A 16 5.54 1.88 10.00
C LEU A 16 6.93 1.38 10.42
N GLU A 17 7.30 0.15 10.05
CA GLU A 17 8.65 -0.40 10.26
C GLU A 17 9.71 0.39 9.48
N ALA A 18 9.34 0.96 8.33
CA ALA A 18 10.19 1.88 7.57
C ALA A 18 10.30 3.28 8.20
N GLY A 19 9.64 3.53 9.33
CA GLY A 19 9.66 4.80 10.03
C GLY A 19 8.75 5.87 9.40
N ALA A 20 7.79 5.46 8.56
CA ALA A 20 6.82 6.38 7.99
C ALA A 20 5.98 7.03 9.10
N SER A 21 5.82 8.35 9.02
CA SER A 21 4.90 9.11 9.87
C SER A 21 3.56 9.37 9.19
N GLN A 22 3.50 9.13 7.88
CA GLN A 22 2.32 9.30 7.05
C GLN A 22 2.23 8.15 6.05
N VAL A 23 1.04 7.56 5.98
CA VAL A 23 0.67 6.55 4.98
C VAL A 23 -0.64 7.00 4.34
N GLU A 24 -0.67 7.05 3.01
CA GLU A 24 -1.82 7.39 2.19
C GLU A 24 -2.31 6.14 1.46
N ILE A 25 -3.63 5.96 1.44
CA ILE A 25 -4.28 4.80 0.81
C ILE A 25 -5.35 5.33 -0.13
N GLU A 26 -5.26 4.94 -1.40
CA GLU A 26 -6.21 5.31 -2.43
C GLU A 26 -6.83 4.05 -3.05
N ILE A 27 -8.16 4.08 -3.26
CA ILE A 27 -8.89 3.01 -3.94
C ILE A 27 -9.66 3.62 -5.11
N ILE A 28 -9.34 3.18 -6.32
CA ILE A 28 -9.99 3.63 -7.55
C ILE A 28 -10.68 2.44 -8.21
N GLU A 29 -12.01 2.53 -8.37
CA GLU A 29 -12.80 1.56 -9.14
C GLU A 29 -13.05 2.09 -10.56
N ASN A 30 -12.50 1.44 -11.57
CA ASN A 30 -12.85 1.65 -12.97
C ASN A 30 -13.78 0.53 -13.45
N ARG A 31 -15.09 0.80 -13.37
CA ARG A 31 -16.14 -0.16 -13.77
C ARG A 31 -16.12 -0.49 -15.27
N ALA A 32 -15.79 0.49 -16.11
CA ALA A 32 -15.73 0.29 -17.56
C ALA A 32 -14.60 -0.67 -17.95
N ALA A 33 -13.47 -0.62 -17.25
CA ALA A 33 -12.34 -1.53 -17.43
C ALA A 33 -12.41 -2.78 -16.53
N ASN A 34 -13.45 -2.91 -15.70
CA ASN A 34 -13.56 -3.94 -14.65
C ASN A 34 -12.30 -4.07 -13.78
N GLN A 35 -11.74 -2.93 -13.36
CA GLN A 35 -10.49 -2.84 -12.61
C GLN A 35 -10.69 -2.13 -11.28
N LEU A 36 -10.09 -2.67 -10.22
CA LEU A 36 -9.97 -2.02 -8.92
C LEU A 36 -8.48 -1.82 -8.62
N THR A 37 -8.06 -0.57 -8.49
CA THR A 37 -6.68 -0.21 -8.15
C THR A 37 -6.63 0.21 -6.69
N LEU A 38 -5.72 -0.38 -5.93
CA LEU A 38 -5.38 0.00 -4.56
C LEU A 38 -3.94 0.51 -4.57
N SER A 39 -3.75 1.77 -4.18
CA SER A 39 -2.44 2.40 -4.06
C SER A 39 -2.15 2.67 -2.58
N VAL A 40 -0.95 2.32 -2.13
CA VAL A 40 -0.44 2.67 -0.80
C VAL A 40 0.85 3.44 -0.99
N ALA A 41 0.93 4.63 -0.43
CA ALA A 41 2.11 5.49 -0.46
C ALA A 41 2.51 5.86 0.96
N ASP A 42 3.81 5.82 1.26
CA ASP A 42 4.34 6.22 2.56
C ASP A 42 5.57 7.11 2.42
N ASN A 43 5.92 7.80 3.51
CA ASN A 43 7.08 8.66 3.60
C ASN A 43 8.23 8.03 4.43
N GLY A 44 8.28 6.70 4.50
CA GLY A 44 9.32 5.96 5.19
C GLY A 44 10.67 6.01 4.46
N ARG A 45 11.64 5.28 4.99
CA ARG A 45 13.01 5.24 4.46
C ARG A 45 13.14 4.67 3.03
N GLY A 46 12.08 4.11 2.47
CA GLY A 46 12.11 3.38 1.21
C GLY A 46 12.86 2.05 1.32
N MET A 47 13.10 1.43 0.17
CA MET A 47 13.94 0.23 0.03
C MET A 47 15.11 0.58 -0.90
N ASP A 48 16.29 0.06 -0.60
CA ASP A 48 17.44 0.13 -1.50
C ASP A 48 17.24 -0.82 -2.70
N GLU A 49 17.90 -0.51 -3.83
CA GLU A 49 17.74 -1.23 -5.11
C GLU A 49 18.12 -2.73 -5.04
N GLU A 50 18.66 -3.20 -3.93
CA GLU A 50 19.00 -4.61 -3.67
C GLU A 50 17.91 -5.33 -2.85
N THR A 51 16.65 -5.16 -3.25
CA THR A 51 15.54 -5.98 -2.73
C THR A 51 15.03 -6.87 -3.86
N VAL A 52 15.57 -8.09 -3.96
CA VAL A 52 15.14 -9.17 -4.88
C VAL A 52 14.62 -10.35 -4.09
#